data_AF-A0A0A9DFZ0-F1
#
_entry.id   AF-A0A0A9DFZ0-F1
#
_cell.length_a   1.000
_cell.length_b   1.000
_cell.length_c   1.000
_cell.angle_alpha   90.00
_cell.angle_beta   90.00
_cell.angle_gamma   90.00
#
_symmetry.space_group_name_H-M   'P 1'
#
loop_
_entity.id
_entity.type
_entity.pdbx_description
1 polymer ?
#
loop_
_entity_poly.entity_id
_entity_poly.type
_entity_poly.pdbx_seq_one_letter_code
_entity_poly.pdbx_strand_id
1 'polypeptide(L)'
;MRDIVTSCSAGYLCSTPLLDLNYVEDSAGGPDVTVGILAMMDKVTLLQMDAKLPMDTFENVMGLAIEGCKAIANYIREMLLENTKRLECQRG
;
A
#
# COMPACT_ATOMS: atom_id res chain seq x y z
N MET A 1 10.91 5.46 15.72
CA MET A 1 10.44 5.18 14.35
C MET A 1 10.66 6.45 13.53
N ARG A 2 11.31 6.39 12.35
CA ARG A 2 11.63 7.61 11.56
C ARG A 2 10.45 8.11 10.72
N ASP A 3 9.58 7.18 10.31
CA ASP A 3 8.37 7.42 9.52
C ASP A 3 7.45 6.21 9.68
N ILE A 4 6.17 6.35 9.36
CA ILE A 4 5.22 5.26 9.27
C ILE A 4 5.48 4.52 7.96
N VAL A 5 5.77 3.22 8.08
CA VAL A 5 5.90 2.34 6.93
C VAL A 5 4.52 1.80 6.60
N THR A 6 4.08 1.97 5.35
CA THR A 6 2.85 1.37 4.84
C THR A 6 3.17 0.50 3.63
N SER A 7 2.41 -0.58 3.48
CA SER A 7 2.54 -1.49 2.35
C SER A 7 1.17 -1.78 1.76
N CYS A 8 1.11 -1.87 0.43
CA CYS A 8 -0.08 -2.20 -0.32
C CYS A 8 0.32 -3.05 -1.51
N SER A 9 -0.52 -4.02 -1.84
CA SER A 9 -0.36 -4.88 -3.01
C SER A 9 -1.30 -4.39 -4.10
N ALA A 10 -0.81 -4.35 -5.32
CA ALA A 10 -1.62 -4.09 -6.51
C ALA A 10 -1.40 -5.23 -7.49
N GLY A 11 -2.43 -5.57 -8.27
CA GLY A 11 -2.33 -6.60 -9.29
C GLY A 11 -2.86 -6.15 -10.62
N TYR A 12 -2.69 -7.01 -11.61
CA TYR A 12 -3.21 -6.77 -12.95
C TYR A 12 -4.08 -7.95 -13.39
N LEU A 13 -5.40 -7.72 -13.43
CA LEU A 13 -6.37 -8.75 -13.80
C LEU A 13 -7.26 -8.22 -14.92
N CYS A 14 -7.58 -9.06 -15.92
CA CYS A 14 -8.50 -8.71 -17.02
C CYS A 14 -8.15 -7.39 -17.76
N SER A 15 -6.87 -7.08 -17.91
CA SER A 15 -6.37 -5.82 -18.49
C SER A 15 -6.64 -4.56 -17.65
N THR A 16 -6.93 -4.73 -16.37
CA THR A 16 -7.19 -3.64 -15.42
C THR A 16 -6.25 -3.74 -14.21
N PRO A 17 -5.58 -2.65 -13.81
CA PRO A 17 -4.84 -2.63 -12.56
C PRO A 17 -5.84 -2.53 -11.39
N LEU A 18 -5.65 -3.38 -10.39
CA LEU A 18 -6.47 -3.46 -9.18
C LEU A 18 -5.61 -3.12 -7.96
N LEU A 19 -6.17 -2.36 -7.03
CA LEU A 19 -5.54 -2.02 -5.77
C LEU A 19 -6.05 -2.95 -4.68
N ASP A 20 -5.16 -3.44 -3.84
CA ASP A 20 -5.45 -4.30 -2.69
C ASP A 20 -6.16 -5.60 -3.09
N LEU A 21 -5.39 -6.50 -3.71
CA LEU A 21 -5.90 -7.80 -4.16
C LEU A 21 -6.42 -8.64 -3.00
N ASN A 22 -7.58 -9.26 -3.20
CA ASN A 22 -8.05 -10.32 -2.32
C ASN A 22 -7.48 -11.69 -2.71
N TYR A 23 -7.69 -12.69 -1.85
CA TYR A 23 -7.20 -14.06 -2.07
C TYR A 23 -7.68 -14.68 -3.39
N VAL A 24 -8.90 -14.37 -3.85
CA VAL A 24 -9.46 -14.97 -5.07
C VAL A 24 -8.81 -14.34 -6.32
N GLU A 25 -8.57 -13.03 -6.28
CA GLU A 25 -7.90 -12.29 -7.35
C GLU A 25 -6.42 -12.68 -7.46
N ASP A 26 -5.74 -12.84 -6.33
CA ASP A 26 -4.35 -13.31 -6.26
C ASP A 26 -4.24 -14.76 -6.76
N SER A 27 -5.16 -15.63 -6.33
CA SER A 27 -5.23 -17.04 -6.78
C SER A 27 -5.59 -17.19 -8.27
N ALA A 28 -6.05 -16.14 -8.94
CA ALA A 28 -6.32 -16.18 -10.37
C ALA A 28 -5.02 -16.27 -11.21
N GLY A 29 -3.85 -16.17 -10.59
CA GLY A 29 -2.54 -16.26 -11.24
C GLY A 29 -2.21 -15.02 -12.07
N GLY A 30 -2.87 -13.89 -11.78
CA GLY A 30 -2.47 -12.58 -12.28
C GLY A 30 -1.18 -12.13 -11.59
N PRO A 31 -0.39 -11.25 -12.23
CA PRO A 31 0.80 -10.71 -11.60
C PRO A 31 0.42 -9.73 -10.48
N ASP A 32 1.12 -9.86 -9.35
CA ASP A 32 0.97 -9.01 -8.18
C ASP A 32 2.27 -8.21 -7.96
N VAL A 33 2.13 -7.02 -7.41
CA VAL A 33 3.23 -6.13 -7.05
C VAL A 33 2.94 -5.59 -5.68
N THR A 34 3.77 -5.96 -4.72
CA THR A 34 3.70 -5.48 -3.35
C THR A 34 4.76 -4.42 -3.12
N VAL A 35 4.33 -3.22 -2.74
CA VAL A 35 5.21 -2.08 -2.46
C VAL A 35 5.07 -1.68 -1.00
N GLY A 36 6.21 -1.45 -0.33
CA GLY A 36 6.28 -0.84 0.98
C GLY A 36 7.00 0.50 0.89
N ILE A 37 6.41 1.57 1.45
CA ILE A 37 6.97 2.93 1.42
C ILE A 37 7.10 3.54 2.81
N LEU A 38 8.05 4.46 2.94
CA LEU A 38 8.11 5.47 3.99
C LEU A 38 7.26 6.66 3.55
N ALA A 39 6.07 6.81 4.13
CA ALA A 39 5.02 7.70 3.61
C ALA A 39 5.36 9.21 3.63
N MET A 40 6.17 9.70 4.57
CA MET A 40 6.68 11.09 4.56
C MET A 40 7.85 11.29 3.60
N MET A 41 8.74 10.30 3.48
CA MET A 41 9.96 10.43 2.69
C MET A 41 9.76 10.06 1.22
N ASP A 42 8.60 9.50 0.88
CA ASP A 42 8.27 8.93 -0.44
C ASP A 42 9.34 7.97 -0.95
N LYS A 43 9.89 7.16 -0.04
CA LYS A 43 10.95 6.20 -0.32
C LYS A 43 10.40 4.78 -0.26
N VAL A 44 10.58 4.04 -1.34
CA VAL A 44 10.31 2.61 -1.38
C VAL A 44 11.32 1.87 -0.50
N THR A 45 10.82 1.13 0.47
CA THR A 45 11.63 0.27 1.36
C THR A 45 11.57 -1.20 0.97
N LEU A 46 10.47 -1.61 0.33
CA LEU A 46 10.24 -2.98 -0.11
C LEU A 46 9.53 -2.96 -1.45
N LEU A 47 9.99 -3.79 -2.36
CA LEU A 47 9.32 -4.05 -3.62
C LEU A 47 9.43 -5.55 -3.89
N GLN A 48 8.28 -6.20 -4.05
CA GLN A 48 8.16 -7.61 -4.38
C GLN A 48 7.16 -7.74 -5.52
N MET A 49 7.40 -8.70 -6.42
CA MET A 49 6.54 -8.97 -7.56
C MET A 49 6.53 -10.47 -7.79
N ASP A 50 5.34 -11.06 -7.92
CA ASP A 50 5.15 -12.41 -8.42
C ASP A 50 4.56 -12.38 -9.85
N ALA A 51 4.99 -13.35 -10.65
CA ALA A 51 4.75 -13.43 -12.09
C ALA A 51 5.35 -12.29 -12.94
N LYS A 52 5.19 -12.42 -14.26
CA LYS A 52 5.82 -11.56 -15.27
C LYS A 52 4.86 -10.46 -15.72
N LEU A 53 5.35 -9.22 -15.71
CA LEU A 53 4.64 -8.04 -16.23
C LEU A 53 5.48 -7.34 -17.31
N PRO A 54 4.85 -6.81 -18.38
CA PRO A 54 5.47 -5.82 -19.24
C PRO A 54 5.82 -4.55 -18.44
N MET A 55 6.91 -3.88 -18.79
CA MET A 55 7.37 -2.69 -18.04
C MET A 55 6.32 -1.57 -17.97
N ASP A 56 5.63 -1.32 -19.09
CA ASP A 56 4.58 -0.28 -19.16
C ASP A 56 3.43 -0.57 -18.18
N THR A 57 3.09 -1.85 -17.99
CA THR A 57 2.05 -2.26 -17.03
C THR A 57 2.56 -2.22 -15.61
N PHE A 58 3.81 -2.61 -15.39
CA PHE A 58 4.45 -2.56 -14.08
C PHE A 58 4.50 -1.14 -13.51
N GLU A 59 4.88 -0.13 -14.31
CA GLU A 59 4.88 1.27 -13.86
C GLU A 59 3.51 1.74 -13.38
N ASN A 60 2.45 1.37 -14.13
CA ASN A 60 1.08 1.70 -13.77
C ASN A 60 0.63 1.01 -12.48
N VAL A 61 0.90 -0.30 -12.34
CA VAL A 61 0.53 -1.08 -11.15
C VAL A 61 1.31 -0.64 -9.91
N MET A 62 2.61 -0.37 -10.06
CA MET A 62 3.46 0.14 -8.98
C MET A 62 3.00 1.53 -8.52
N GLY A 63 2.64 2.42 -9.46
CA GLY A 63 2.07 3.73 -9.15
C GLY A 63 0.81 3.61 -8.31
N LEU A 64 -0.10 2.71 -8.71
CA LEU A 64 -1.34 2.41 -7.98
C LEU A 64 -1.06 1.93 -6.56
N ALA A 65 -0.11 0.99 -6.39
CA ALA A 65 0.28 0.48 -5.08
C ALA A 65 0.83 1.58 -4.16
N ILE A 66 1.65 2.51 -4.71
CA ILE A 66 2.20 3.64 -3.96
C ILE A 66 1.07 4.59 -3.51
N GLU A 67 0.10 4.88 -4.38
CA GLU A 67 -1.06 5.69 -4.03
C GLU A 67 -1.89 5.05 -2.91
N GLY A 68 -2.12 3.74 -2.98
CA GLY A 68 -2.76 2.98 -1.91
C GLY A 68 -2.00 3.07 -0.59
N CYS A 69 -0.67 2.90 -0.63
CA CYS A 69 0.16 3.06 0.57
C CYS A 69 0.05 4.46 1.19
N LYS A 70 -0.02 5.52 0.37
CA LYS A 70 -0.20 6.90 0.82
C LYS A 70 -1.57 7.11 1.46
N ALA A 71 -2.63 6.55 0.88
CA ALA A 71 -3.98 6.59 1.45
C ALA A 71 -4.04 5.90 2.83
N ILE A 72 -3.46 4.70 2.94
CA ILE A 72 -3.37 3.96 4.22
C ILE A 72 -2.58 4.76 5.26
N ALA A 73 -1.47 5.40 4.86
CA ALA A 73 -0.65 6.19 5.78
C ALA A 73 -1.40 7.37 6.37
N ASN A 74 -2.21 8.07 5.56
CA ASN A 74 -3.06 9.15 6.03
C ASN A 74 -4.12 8.65 7.02
N TYR A 75 -4.80 7.55 6.68
CA TYR A 75 -5.79 6.94 7.57
C TYR A 75 -5.19 6.52 8.92
N ILE A 76 -4.03 5.85 8.91
CA ILE A 76 -3.33 5.45 10.14
C ILE A 76 -2.95 6.67 10.98
N ARG A 77 -2.52 7.77 10.37
CA ARG A 77 -2.18 9.00 11.09
C ARG A 77 -3.39 9.62 11.79
N GLU A 78 -4.51 9.71 11.10
CA GLU A 78 -5.75 10.24 11.67
C GLU A 78 -6.19 9.41 12.88
N MET A 79 -6.21 8.07 12.73
CA MET A 79 -6.57 7.15 13.81
C MET A 79 -5.60 7.21 14.99
N LEU A 80 -4.29 7.39 14.74
CA LEU A 80 -3.30 7.56 15.81
C LEU A 80 -3.53 8.86 16.59
N LEU A 81 -3.80 9.97 15.90
CA LEU A 81 -4.07 11.26 16.53
C LEU A 81 -5.35 11.22 17.38
N GLU A 82 -6.42 10.63 16.86
CA GLU A 82 -7.68 10.48 17.59
C GLU A 82 -7.51 9.64 18.87
N ASN A 83 -6.85 8.48 18.74
CA ASN A 83 -6.57 7.62 19.89
C ASN A 83 -5.68 8.27 20.93
N THR A 84 -4.69 9.05 20.51
CA THR A 84 -3.78 9.76 21.42
C THR A 84 -4.54 10.81 22.24
N LYS A 85 -5.42 11.60 21.60
CA LYS A 85 -6.28 12.58 22.30
C LYS A 85 -7.22 11.91 23.30
N ARG A 86 -7.82 10.77 22.92
CA ARG A 86 -8.70 10.02 23.82
C ARG A 86 -7.95 9.52 25.07
N LEU A 87 -6.74 9.00 24.89
CA LEU A 87 -5.91 8.53 26.00
C LEU A 87 -5.45 9.68 26.92
N GLU A 88 -5.19 10.86 26.35
CA GLU A 88 -4.88 12.07 27.12
C GLU A 88 -6.06 12.49 28.00
N CYS A 89 -7.28 12.57 27.44
CA CYS A 89 -8.50 12.88 28.20
C CYS A 89 -8.84 11.86 29.29
N GLN A 90 -8.44 10.59 29.14
CA GLN A 90 -8.68 9.56 30.17
C GLN A 90 -7.67 9.60 31.32
N ARG A 91 -6.54 10.31 31.14
CA ARG A 91 -5.47 10.42 32.14
C ARG A 91 -5.56 11.70 32.97
N GLY A 92 -6.28 12.71 32.51
CA GLY A 92 -6.59 13.94 33.27
C GLY A 92 -7.88 13.80 34.04
#